data_AF-F4JKM4-F1
#
_entry.id   AF-F4JKM4-F1
#
_cell.length_a   1.000
_cell.length_b   1.000
_cell.length_c   1.000
_cell.angle_alpha   90.00
_cell.angle_beta   90.00
_cell.angle_gamma   90.00
#
_symmetry.space_group_name_H-M   'P 1'
#
loop_
_entity.id
_entity.type
_entity.pdbx_description
1 polymer ?
#
loop_
_entity_poly.entity_id
_entity_poly.type
_entity_poly.pdbx_seq_one_letter_code
_entity_poly.pdbx_strand_id
1 'polypeptide(L)'
;MTKLLEINHIQTLCFAKGFSPARLNVATSPFRISRRGGGGYCSNACIPYRLKFTCYATLSAVVKEQASDFSGKEAALLVDELRSNFNSGRTKSYEWRISQLQNIARMIDEKEKCITEALYQDLSKPELEAFLAEISNTKSSCMLAIKELKNWMAPETVKTSVTTFPSSAQIVSEPLGVVLVISAWNFPFLLSVEPVIGAIAAGNAVVLKPSEIAPAASSLLAKLFSEYLDNTTIRVIEGGVPETTALLDQKWDKIFFTGGARVARIIMAAAARNLTPVVLELGGKCPALVDSDVNLQVAARRIIAGKWACNSGQACIGVDYVITTKDFASKLIDALKTELETFFGQNALESKDLSRIVNSFHFKRLESMLKENGVANKIVHGGRITEDKL
;
A
#
# COMPACT_ATOMS: atom_id res chain seq x y z
N MET A 1 -7.66 1.69 -16.27
CA MET A 1 -6.85 2.79 -15.72
C MET A 1 -7.69 3.79 -14.93
N THR A 2 -8.80 4.33 -15.43
CA THR A 2 -9.63 5.33 -14.71
C THR A 2 -10.22 4.84 -13.38
N LYS A 3 -10.62 3.57 -13.25
CA LYS A 3 -11.04 2.99 -11.96
C LYS A 3 -9.90 2.64 -10.99
N LEU A 4 -8.66 2.49 -11.49
CA LEU A 4 -7.48 2.32 -10.64
C LEU A 4 -7.07 3.66 -10.00
N LEU A 5 -7.25 4.77 -10.71
CA LEU A 5 -7.05 6.13 -10.20
C LEU A 5 -8.01 6.45 -9.04
N GLU A 6 -9.28 6.03 -9.11
CA GLU A 6 -10.25 6.22 -8.02
C GLU A 6 -9.91 5.44 -6.73
N ILE A 7 -9.28 4.27 -6.84
CA ILE A 7 -8.89 3.45 -5.67
C ILE A 7 -7.67 4.06 -4.95
N ASN A 8 -6.71 4.64 -5.67
CA ASN A 8 -5.51 5.22 -5.05
C ASN A 8 -5.83 6.49 -4.23
N HIS A 9 -6.77 7.33 -4.70
CA HIS A 9 -7.22 8.52 -3.97
C HIS A 9 -7.83 8.22 -2.58
N ILE A 10 -8.18 6.96 -2.29
CA ILE A 10 -8.72 6.55 -0.98
C ILE A 10 -7.72 6.80 0.15
N GLN A 11 -6.41 6.59 -0.07
CA GLN A 11 -5.41 6.75 0.99
C GLN A 11 -5.27 8.22 1.43
N THR A 12 -5.21 9.14 0.46
CA THR A 12 -5.19 10.59 0.73
C THR A 12 -6.48 11.02 1.45
N LEU A 13 -7.63 10.47 1.03
CA LEU A 13 -8.94 10.77 1.64
C LEU A 13 -9.09 10.21 3.06
N CYS A 14 -8.50 9.05 3.36
CA CYS A 14 -8.51 8.44 4.70
C CYS A 14 -7.89 9.36 5.77
N PHE A 15 -6.93 10.21 5.39
CA PHE A 15 -6.37 11.23 6.26
C PHE A 15 -7.13 12.56 6.16
N ALA A 16 -7.41 13.04 4.95
CA ALA A 16 -7.98 14.37 4.74
C ALA A 16 -9.41 14.53 5.30
N LYS A 17 -10.20 13.46 5.32
CA LYS A 17 -11.61 13.50 5.77
C LYS A 17 -11.86 12.88 7.14
N GLY A 18 -10.82 12.64 7.94
CA GLY A 18 -10.93 12.14 9.31
C GLY A 18 -11.98 11.04 9.49
N PHE A 19 -11.71 9.80 9.09
CA PHE A 19 -12.60 8.64 9.28
C PHE A 19 -14.10 8.84 8.94
N SER A 20 -14.47 9.77 8.07
CA SER A 20 -15.79 9.71 7.43
C SER A 20 -15.76 8.56 6.43
N PRO A 21 -16.60 7.51 6.57
CA PRO A 21 -16.65 6.44 5.58
C PRO A 21 -17.02 7.09 4.27
N ALA A 22 -16.07 7.14 3.33
CA ALA A 22 -16.35 7.54 1.97
C ALA A 22 -17.52 6.67 1.50
N ARG A 23 -18.69 7.29 1.29
CA ARG A 23 -19.79 6.67 0.56
C ARG A 23 -19.32 6.53 -0.89
N LEU A 24 -18.49 5.53 -1.14
CA LEU A 24 -18.33 4.99 -2.47
C LEU A 24 -19.64 4.29 -2.80
N ASN A 25 -20.51 4.99 -3.54
CA ASN A 25 -21.60 4.36 -4.28
C ASN A 25 -20.97 3.49 -5.37
N VAL A 26 -20.43 2.34 -4.99
CA VAL A 26 -20.29 1.23 -5.94
C VAL A 26 -21.72 0.78 -6.18
N ALA A 27 -22.27 1.11 -7.33
CA ALA A 27 -23.58 0.65 -7.75
C ALA A 27 -23.56 -0.88 -7.87
N THR A 28 -23.82 -1.57 -6.75
CA THR A 28 -24.20 -2.97 -6.75
C THR A 28 -25.71 -3.03 -6.87
N SER A 29 -26.19 -3.39 -8.05
CA SER A 29 -27.57 -3.84 -8.26
C SER A 29 -27.91 -4.93 -7.24
N PRO A 30 -28.98 -4.80 -6.44
CA PRO A 30 -29.32 -5.81 -5.44
C PRO A 30 -29.96 -7.02 -6.13
N PHE A 31 -29.17 -8.06 -6.39
CA PHE A 31 -29.71 -9.40 -6.62
C PHE A 31 -30.32 -9.91 -5.31
N ARG A 32 -31.66 -9.99 -5.27
CA ARG A 32 -32.42 -10.63 -4.19
C ARG A 32 -32.17 -12.14 -4.22
N ILE A 33 -31.44 -12.65 -3.23
CA ILE A 33 -31.42 -14.08 -2.90
C ILE A 33 -32.48 -14.30 -1.81
N SER A 34 -33.52 -15.06 -2.12
CA SER A 34 -34.54 -15.47 -1.17
C SER A 34 -33.95 -16.47 -0.15
N ARG A 35 -33.90 -16.10 1.13
CA ARG A 35 -33.63 -17.05 2.21
C ARG A 35 -34.95 -17.65 2.70
N ARG A 36 -35.15 -18.96 2.47
CA ARG A 36 -36.06 -19.79 3.26
C ARG A 36 -35.24 -20.64 4.23
N GLY A 37 -35.61 -20.55 5.51
CA GLY A 37 -35.62 -21.70 6.44
C GLY A 37 -34.36 -21.98 7.25
N GLY A 38 -34.57 -22.16 8.56
CA GLY A 38 -33.76 -23.07 9.38
C GLY A 38 -33.02 -22.43 10.54
N GLY A 39 -33.75 -22.06 11.60
CA GLY A 39 -33.14 -21.86 12.92
C GLY A 39 -32.68 -23.20 13.50
N GLY A 40 -31.46 -23.22 14.02
CA GLY A 40 -30.88 -24.35 14.72
C GLY A 40 -29.81 -23.87 15.67
N TYR A 41 -30.13 -23.84 16.96
CA TYR A 41 -29.17 -23.65 18.04
C TYR A 41 -28.28 -24.89 18.14
N CYS A 42 -26.96 -24.71 18.19
CA CYS A 42 -26.02 -25.73 18.68
C CYS A 42 -25.20 -25.15 19.82
N SER A 43 -25.42 -25.72 21.00
CA SER A 43 -24.70 -25.50 22.24
C SER A 43 -23.48 -26.42 22.36
N ASN A 44 -22.45 -25.92 23.05
CA ASN A 44 -21.40 -26.59 23.80
C ASN A 44 -20.53 -27.67 23.11
N ALA A 45 -19.26 -27.32 22.90
CA ALA A 45 -18.12 -28.12 23.39
C ALA A 45 -16.82 -27.29 23.31
N CYS A 46 -16.35 -26.80 24.46
CA CYS A 46 -14.99 -26.33 24.64
C CYS A 46 -14.04 -27.53 24.67
N ILE A 47 -13.05 -27.59 23.79
CA ILE A 47 -11.91 -28.51 23.87
C ILE A 47 -10.63 -27.66 23.95
N PRO A 48 -9.82 -27.75 25.01
CA PRO A 48 -8.63 -26.95 25.15
C PRO A 48 -7.42 -27.68 24.55
N TYR A 49 -7.08 -27.39 23.29
CA TYR A 49 -5.75 -27.75 22.78
C TYR A 49 -4.76 -26.62 23.07
N ARG A 50 -4.03 -26.77 24.18
CA ARG A 50 -2.79 -26.03 24.47
C ARG A 50 -1.72 -26.48 23.48
N LEU A 51 -1.60 -25.80 22.35
CA LEU A 51 -0.38 -25.84 21.53
C LEU A 51 0.52 -24.68 21.94
N LYS A 52 1.52 -24.99 22.78
CA LYS A 52 2.68 -24.13 22.99
C LYS A 52 3.48 -24.08 21.69
N PHE A 53 3.30 -23.03 20.90
CA PHE A 53 4.24 -22.70 19.84
C PHE A 53 5.33 -21.80 20.39
N THR A 54 6.36 -22.40 20.99
CA THR A 54 7.69 -21.80 21.02
C THR A 54 8.36 -22.18 19.71
N CYS A 55 8.55 -21.22 18.80
CA CYS A 55 9.44 -21.43 17.67
C CYS A 55 10.10 -20.09 17.31
N TYR A 56 11.25 -19.87 17.97
CA TYR A 56 12.30 -19.03 17.42
C TYR A 56 12.85 -19.75 16.18
N ALA A 57 12.64 -19.18 15.01
CA ALA A 57 13.31 -19.57 13.78
C ALA A 57 13.69 -18.30 13.01
N THR A 58 14.83 -17.75 13.43
CA THR A 58 15.88 -17.10 12.62
C THR A 58 15.52 -16.72 11.19
N LEU A 59 15.17 -15.45 10.98
CA LEU A 59 15.39 -14.74 9.74
C LEU A 59 16.79 -14.12 9.81
N SER A 60 17.80 -14.91 9.47
CA SER A 60 19.14 -14.40 9.19
C SER A 60 19.58 -14.97 7.86
N ALA A 61 19.29 -14.23 6.79
CA ALA A 61 19.88 -14.44 5.48
C ALA A 61 20.33 -13.07 4.95
N VAL A 62 21.58 -12.76 5.27
CA VAL A 62 22.49 -11.80 4.62
C VAL A 62 21.91 -10.42 4.32
N VAL A 63 21.62 -9.68 5.38
CA VAL A 63 21.91 -8.24 5.41
C VAL A 63 23.25 -8.14 6.13
N LYS A 64 24.25 -7.44 5.56
CA LYS A 64 25.43 -7.06 6.34
C LYS A 64 24.91 -6.32 7.57
N GLU A 65 25.17 -6.84 8.77
CA GLU A 65 24.95 -6.10 10.03
C GLU A 65 25.86 -4.87 10.00
N GLN A 66 25.37 -3.78 9.41
CA GLN A 66 25.62 -2.46 9.97
C GLN A 66 24.66 -2.36 11.14
N ALA A 67 25.20 -2.37 12.36
CA ALA A 67 24.42 -2.04 13.55
C ALA A 67 23.77 -0.67 13.29
N SER A 68 22.45 -0.64 13.17
CA SER A 68 21.72 0.62 13.11
C SER A 68 21.81 1.27 14.50
N ASP A 69 22.32 2.49 14.57
CA ASP A 69 22.34 3.25 15.83
C ASP A 69 20.92 3.60 16.33
N PHE A 70 19.89 3.40 15.49
CA PHE A 70 18.49 3.70 15.81
C PHE A 70 17.89 2.80 16.89
N SER A 71 18.19 3.18 18.13
CA SER A 71 17.70 2.53 19.34
C SER A 71 16.32 3.05 19.77
N GLY A 72 15.69 2.36 20.73
CA GLY A 72 14.46 2.86 21.36
C GLY A 72 14.59 4.25 22.01
N LYS A 73 15.80 4.62 22.46
CA LYS A 73 16.08 5.97 22.98
C LYS A 73 16.07 7.02 21.87
N GLU A 74 16.63 6.71 20.71
CA GLU A 74 16.61 7.61 19.56
C GLU A 74 15.21 7.78 19.00
N ALA A 75 14.43 6.70 18.95
CA ALA A 75 13.02 6.74 18.59
C ALA A 75 12.20 7.64 19.54
N ALA A 76 12.45 7.56 20.85
CA ALA A 76 11.79 8.43 21.83
C ALA A 76 12.13 9.91 21.60
N LEU A 77 13.42 10.25 21.46
CA LEU A 77 13.87 11.63 21.19
C LEU A 77 13.27 12.19 19.90
N LEU A 78 13.24 11.38 18.83
CA LEU A 78 12.61 11.73 17.56
C LEU A 78 11.12 12.07 17.73
N VAL A 79 10.37 11.20 18.42
CA VAL A 79 8.93 11.39 18.61
C VAL A 79 8.64 12.58 19.52
N ASP A 80 9.45 12.81 20.55
CA ASP A 80 9.32 13.98 21.43
C ASP A 80 9.56 15.31 20.68
N GLU A 81 10.57 15.36 19.81
CA GLU A 81 10.83 16.53 18.95
C GLU A 81 9.65 16.81 18.02
N LEU A 82 9.17 15.79 17.31
CA LEU A 82 8.03 15.91 16.40
C LEU A 82 6.76 16.35 17.13
N ARG A 83 6.52 15.79 18.32
CA ARG A 83 5.35 16.12 19.14
C ARG A 83 5.43 17.55 19.69
N SER A 84 6.62 18.01 20.08
CA SER A 84 6.86 19.41 20.46
C SER A 84 6.56 20.37 19.30
N ASN A 85 7.09 20.07 18.11
CA ASN A 85 6.85 20.88 16.91
C ASN A 85 5.37 20.87 16.49
N PHE A 86 4.69 19.72 16.57
CA PHE A 86 3.24 19.63 16.34
C PHE A 86 2.44 20.48 17.36
N ASN A 87 2.75 20.34 18.65
CA ASN A 87 2.06 21.05 19.74
C ASN A 87 2.25 22.57 19.69
N SER A 88 3.35 23.06 19.10
CA SER A 88 3.55 24.49 18.83
C SER A 88 2.55 25.08 17.82
N GLY A 89 1.81 24.22 17.10
CA GLY A 89 0.87 24.61 16.06
C GLY A 89 1.49 24.73 14.66
N ARG A 90 2.78 24.40 14.50
CA ARG A 90 3.53 24.55 13.25
C ARG A 90 2.85 23.94 12.02
N THR A 91 2.24 22.76 12.18
CA THR A 91 1.60 22.02 11.08
C THR A 91 0.13 22.41 10.82
N LYS A 92 -0.44 23.30 11.65
CA LYS A 92 -1.89 23.60 11.62
C LYS A 92 -2.29 24.47 10.44
N SER A 93 -1.45 25.45 10.06
CA SER A 93 -1.80 26.49 9.09
C SER A 93 -1.97 25.95 7.67
N TYR A 94 -2.82 26.60 6.88
CA TYR A 94 -2.99 26.29 5.46
C TYR A 94 -1.66 26.50 4.71
N GLU A 95 -0.95 27.57 5.04
CA GLU A 95 0.30 28.00 4.41
C GLU A 95 1.40 26.95 4.58
N TRP A 96 1.50 26.35 5.77
CA TRP A 96 2.46 25.27 5.98
C TRP A 96 2.08 24.05 5.13
N ARG A 97 0.83 23.57 5.23
CA ARG A 97 0.37 22.36 4.52
C ARG A 97 0.51 22.50 3.01
N ILE A 98 0.09 23.63 2.43
CA ILE A 98 0.18 23.87 0.99
C ILE A 98 1.64 23.94 0.53
N SER A 99 2.53 24.57 1.30
CA SER A 99 3.95 24.64 0.96
C SER A 99 4.61 23.27 0.90
N GLN A 100 4.30 22.38 1.85
CA GLN A 100 4.84 21.03 1.88
C GLN A 100 4.31 20.20 0.70
N LEU A 101 3.02 20.29 0.38
CA LEU A 101 2.44 19.61 -0.78
C LEU A 101 3.04 20.12 -2.10
N GLN A 102 3.24 21.43 -2.25
CA GLN A 102 3.91 22.01 -3.41
C GLN A 102 5.37 21.54 -3.52
N ASN A 103 6.06 21.38 -2.39
CA ASN A 103 7.41 20.83 -2.36
C ASN A 103 7.46 19.36 -2.77
N ILE A 104 6.46 18.54 -2.40
CA ILE A 104 6.35 17.16 -2.90
C ILE A 104 6.14 17.15 -4.42
N ALA A 105 5.24 17.98 -4.95
CA ALA A 105 5.02 18.06 -6.39
C ALA A 105 6.30 18.49 -7.14
N ARG A 106 7.02 19.48 -6.61
CA ARG A 106 8.32 19.94 -7.14
C ARG A 106 9.40 18.86 -7.06
N MET A 107 9.49 18.14 -5.94
CA MET A 107 10.40 17.01 -5.77
C MET A 107 10.16 15.94 -6.83
N ILE A 108 8.90 15.57 -7.08
CA ILE A 108 8.55 14.58 -8.10
C ILE A 108 9.01 15.06 -9.49
N ASP A 109 8.76 16.32 -9.83
CA ASP A 109 9.10 16.87 -11.14
C ASP A 109 10.61 17.00 -11.37
N GLU A 110 11.34 17.49 -10.37
CA GLU A 110 12.79 17.69 -10.46
C GLU A 110 13.58 16.38 -10.37
N LYS A 111 13.01 15.35 -9.75
CA LYS A 111 13.69 14.07 -9.44
C LYS A 111 13.08 12.85 -10.10
N GLU A 112 12.18 13.03 -11.07
CA GLU A 112 11.51 11.94 -11.80
C GLU A 112 12.51 10.87 -12.25
N LYS A 113 13.60 11.28 -12.93
CA LYS A 113 14.64 10.36 -13.40
C LYS A 113 15.33 9.59 -12.26
N CYS A 114 15.60 10.25 -11.14
CA CYS A 114 16.19 9.59 -9.97
C CYS A 114 15.22 8.58 -9.36
N ILE A 115 13.92 8.90 -9.32
CA ILE A 115 12.87 8.00 -8.84
C ILE A 115 12.77 6.77 -9.75
N THR A 116 12.69 6.97 -11.07
CA THR A 116 12.67 5.88 -12.04
C THR A 116 13.90 4.97 -11.91
N GLU A 117 15.09 5.54 -11.76
CA GLU A 117 16.33 4.78 -11.59
C GLU A 117 16.32 3.93 -10.32
N ALA A 118 15.87 4.48 -9.18
CA ALA A 118 15.75 3.71 -7.95
C ALA A 118 14.75 2.55 -8.08
N LEU A 119 13.60 2.79 -8.72
CA LEU A 119 12.61 1.74 -9.01
C LEU A 119 13.15 0.67 -9.96
N TYR A 120 13.99 1.05 -10.91
CA TYR A 120 14.68 0.11 -11.79
C TYR A 120 15.71 -0.72 -11.01
N GLN A 121 16.47 -0.13 -10.09
CA GLN A 121 17.45 -0.87 -9.28
C GLN A 121 16.80 -1.90 -8.35
N ASP A 122 15.64 -1.59 -7.76
CA ASP A 122 14.99 -2.49 -6.78
C ASP A 122 14.09 -3.55 -7.44
N LEU A 123 13.50 -3.26 -8.60
CA LEU A 123 12.46 -4.10 -9.20
C LEU A 123 12.67 -4.36 -10.70
N SER A 124 13.76 -3.87 -11.29
CA SER A 124 13.94 -3.81 -12.75
C SER A 124 12.70 -3.22 -13.44
N LYS A 125 12.03 -2.27 -12.79
CA LYS A 125 10.75 -1.74 -13.24
C LYS A 125 10.92 -0.92 -14.51
N PRO A 126 10.27 -1.27 -15.63
CA PRO A 126 10.36 -0.50 -16.87
C PRO A 126 9.96 0.96 -16.65
N GLU A 127 10.60 1.89 -17.34
CA GLU A 127 10.40 3.33 -17.17
C GLU A 127 8.92 3.75 -17.33
N LEU A 128 8.25 3.26 -18.37
CA LEU A 128 6.83 3.56 -18.58
C LEU A 128 5.95 2.98 -17.47
N GLU A 129 6.28 1.80 -16.96
CA GLU A 129 5.58 1.17 -15.85
C GLU A 129 5.78 1.98 -14.56
N ALA A 130 7.02 2.36 -14.24
CA ALA A 130 7.36 3.20 -13.09
C ALA A 130 6.60 4.53 -13.14
N PHE A 131 6.58 5.19 -14.30
CA PHE A 131 5.89 6.45 -14.48
C PHE A 131 4.37 6.31 -14.27
N LEU A 132 3.73 5.37 -14.95
CA LEU A 132 2.27 5.21 -14.90
C LEU A 132 1.76 4.62 -13.57
N ALA A 133 2.51 3.67 -13.00
CA ALA A 133 2.08 2.96 -11.80
C ALA A 133 2.38 3.75 -10.52
N GLU A 134 3.48 4.51 -10.47
CA GLU A 134 3.93 5.17 -9.23
C GLU A 134 4.01 6.69 -9.35
N ILE A 135 4.80 7.20 -10.29
CA ILE A 135 5.16 8.64 -10.31
C ILE A 135 3.94 9.50 -10.63
N SER A 136 3.25 9.21 -11.74
CA SER A 136 2.09 9.96 -12.22
C SER A 136 0.91 9.87 -11.23
N ASN A 137 0.70 8.70 -10.63
CA ASN A 137 -0.33 8.51 -9.61
C ASN A 137 -0.04 9.33 -8.35
N THR A 138 1.19 9.28 -7.84
CA THR A 138 1.62 10.05 -6.67
C THR A 138 1.48 11.55 -6.92
N LYS A 139 1.95 12.02 -8.09
CA LYS A 139 1.81 13.42 -8.50
C LYS A 139 0.34 13.83 -8.58
N SER A 140 -0.51 12.99 -9.16
CA SER A 140 -1.95 13.25 -9.27
C SER A 140 -2.62 13.39 -7.90
N SER A 141 -2.31 12.49 -6.95
CA SER A 141 -2.80 12.59 -5.56
C SER A 141 -2.30 13.86 -4.86
N CYS A 142 -1.04 14.25 -5.07
CA CYS A 142 -0.48 15.50 -4.55
C CYS A 142 -1.18 16.73 -5.13
N MET A 143 -1.39 16.77 -6.45
CA MET A 143 -2.08 17.86 -7.13
C MET A 143 -3.55 17.97 -6.72
N LEU A 144 -4.21 16.83 -6.49
CA LEU A 144 -5.57 16.81 -5.92
C LEU A 144 -5.58 17.42 -4.52
N ALA A 145 -4.63 17.04 -3.66
CA ALA A 145 -4.52 17.60 -2.32
C ALA A 145 -4.29 19.11 -2.36
N ILE A 146 -3.37 19.61 -3.20
CA ILE A 146 -3.13 21.05 -3.41
C ILE A 146 -4.42 21.77 -3.82
N LYS A 147 -5.17 21.20 -4.77
CA LYS A 147 -6.40 21.79 -5.29
C LYS A 147 -7.50 21.85 -4.25
N GLU A 148 -7.70 20.78 -3.49
CA GLU A 148 -8.86 20.62 -2.60
C GLU A 148 -8.58 21.00 -1.14
N LEU A 149 -7.33 21.33 -0.77
CA LEU A 149 -6.92 21.56 0.62
C LEU A 149 -7.82 22.57 1.35
N LYS A 150 -8.16 23.71 0.72
CA LYS A 150 -9.06 24.71 1.32
C LYS A 150 -10.44 24.14 1.63
N ASN A 151 -10.97 23.33 0.72
CA ASN A 151 -12.28 22.69 0.89
C ASN A 151 -12.23 21.64 2.00
N TRP A 152 -11.16 20.85 2.06
CA TRP A 152 -11.00 19.81 3.10
C TRP A 152 -10.78 20.39 4.51
N MET A 153 -10.20 21.58 4.61
CA MET A 153 -10.00 22.28 5.88
C MET A 153 -11.23 23.09 6.33
N ALA A 154 -12.20 23.35 5.46
CA ALA A 154 -13.36 24.17 5.79
C ALA A 154 -14.32 23.42 6.75
N PRO A 155 -14.84 24.07 7.81
CA PRO A 155 -15.87 23.47 8.66
C PRO A 155 -17.13 23.11 7.86
N GLU A 156 -17.66 21.91 8.09
CA GLU A 156 -18.92 21.48 7.50
C GLU A 156 -20.08 21.84 8.43
N THR A 157 -20.99 22.70 7.97
CA THR A 157 -22.20 23.03 8.74
C THR A 157 -23.18 21.87 8.68
N VAL A 158 -23.65 21.40 9.84
CA VAL A 158 -24.59 20.27 9.94
C VAL A 158 -25.93 20.69 10.51
N LYS A 159 -26.99 20.02 10.04
CA LYS A 159 -28.36 20.31 10.48
C LYS A 159 -28.55 19.90 11.94
N THR A 160 -29.17 20.78 12.71
CA THR A 160 -29.53 20.57 14.11
C THR A 160 -31.04 20.30 14.26
N SER A 161 -31.43 19.65 15.36
CA SER A 161 -32.85 19.42 15.68
C SER A 161 -33.48 20.64 16.34
N VAL A 162 -34.80 20.76 16.27
CA VAL A 162 -35.57 21.83 16.96
C VAL A 162 -35.28 21.86 18.46
N THR A 163 -35.02 20.71 19.08
CA THR A 163 -34.69 20.62 20.51
C THR A 163 -33.37 21.31 20.88
N THR A 164 -32.52 21.61 19.90
CA THR A 164 -31.26 22.33 20.09
C THR A 164 -31.32 23.78 19.61
N PHE A 165 -32.49 24.29 19.20
CA PHE A 165 -32.65 25.70 18.84
C PHE A 165 -32.42 26.59 20.09
N PRO A 166 -31.67 27.71 19.99
CA PRO A 166 -31.18 28.38 18.77
C PRO A 166 -29.73 28.01 18.36
N SER A 167 -29.16 26.92 18.87
CA SER A 167 -27.77 26.53 18.57
C SER A 167 -27.57 26.08 17.12
N SER A 168 -26.36 26.33 16.59
CA SER A 168 -25.84 25.77 15.35
C SER A 168 -24.79 24.70 15.63
N ALA A 169 -24.50 23.85 14.63
CA ALA A 169 -23.48 22.82 14.74
C ALA A 169 -22.61 22.78 13.49
N GLN A 170 -21.32 22.49 13.70
CA GLN A 170 -20.33 22.32 12.64
C GLN A 170 -19.44 21.12 12.97
N ILE A 171 -18.96 20.45 11.92
CA ILE A 171 -17.90 19.45 12.00
C ILE A 171 -16.61 20.15 11.57
N VAL A 172 -15.61 20.13 12.44
CA VAL A 172 -14.28 20.70 12.20
C VAL A 172 -13.27 19.57 12.12
N SER A 173 -12.52 19.51 11.02
CA SER A 173 -11.46 18.53 10.82
C SER A 173 -10.16 19.04 11.47
N GLU A 174 -9.66 18.31 12.46
CA GLU A 174 -8.40 18.61 13.14
C GLU A 174 -7.36 17.50 12.92
N PRO A 175 -6.06 17.81 12.85
CA PRO A 175 -5.02 16.80 12.79
C PRO A 175 -5.00 15.94 14.05
N LEU A 176 -4.62 14.67 13.91
CA LEU A 176 -4.52 13.74 15.02
C LEU A 176 -3.27 13.98 15.86
N GLY A 177 -2.14 14.34 15.23
CA GLY A 177 -0.87 14.53 15.93
C GLY A 177 0.33 14.07 15.13
N VAL A 178 1.11 13.16 15.72
CA VAL A 178 2.28 12.53 15.11
C VAL A 178 1.88 11.18 14.55
N VAL A 179 2.08 11.01 13.25
CA VAL A 179 1.67 9.83 12.47
C VAL A 179 2.89 9.03 12.04
N LEU A 180 2.79 7.70 12.16
CA LEU A 180 3.76 6.77 11.59
C LEU A 180 3.21 6.14 10.30
N VAL A 181 3.94 6.25 9.20
CA VAL A 181 3.68 5.59 7.92
C VAL A 181 4.75 4.52 7.70
N ILE A 182 4.35 3.26 7.59
CA ILE A 182 5.22 2.13 7.25
C ILE A 182 4.79 1.59 5.89
N SER A 183 5.64 1.73 4.88
CA SER A 183 5.32 1.40 3.49
C SER A 183 5.89 0.05 3.04
N ALA A 184 5.34 -0.49 1.96
CA ALA A 184 5.76 -1.77 1.37
C ALA A 184 6.71 -1.56 0.18
N TRP A 185 7.45 -2.61 -0.17
CA TRP A 185 8.50 -2.59 -1.20
C TRP A 185 8.03 -2.70 -2.65
N ASN A 186 6.78 -3.11 -2.90
CA ASN A 186 6.36 -3.48 -4.26
C ASN A 186 5.98 -2.26 -5.13
N PHE A 187 5.53 -1.17 -4.50
CA PHE A 187 5.41 0.14 -5.12
C PHE A 187 6.04 1.15 -4.15
N PRO A 188 7.38 1.09 -4.00
CA PRO A 188 8.06 1.66 -2.86
C PRO A 188 8.04 3.19 -2.86
N PHE A 189 7.83 3.84 -4.01
CA PHE A 189 7.64 5.29 -4.06
C PHE A 189 6.18 5.66 -3.76
N LEU A 190 5.23 5.10 -4.49
CA LEU A 190 3.80 5.42 -4.34
C LEU A 190 3.30 5.18 -2.91
N LEU A 191 3.54 3.97 -2.38
CA LEU A 191 3.02 3.56 -1.07
C LEU A 191 3.73 4.26 0.10
N SER A 192 4.85 4.93 -0.16
CA SER A 192 5.54 5.77 0.81
C SER A 192 4.99 7.18 0.81
N VAL A 193 4.85 7.79 -0.37
CA VAL A 193 4.56 9.22 -0.51
C VAL A 193 3.07 9.52 -0.42
N GLU A 194 2.19 8.66 -0.94
CA GLU A 194 0.74 8.92 -0.94
C GLU A 194 0.12 9.02 0.47
N PRO A 195 0.43 8.13 1.43
CA PRO A 195 -0.04 8.31 2.81
C PRO A 195 0.55 9.56 3.49
N VAL A 196 1.79 9.94 3.15
CA VAL A 196 2.43 11.16 3.65
C VAL A 196 1.71 12.41 3.13
N ILE A 197 1.35 12.45 1.85
CA ILE A 197 0.54 13.53 1.25
C ILE A 197 -0.76 13.70 2.06
N GLY A 198 -1.46 12.60 2.34
CA GLY A 198 -2.68 12.62 3.15
C GLY A 198 -2.43 13.16 4.56
N ALA A 199 -1.38 12.69 5.23
CA ALA A 199 -1.05 13.11 6.59
C ALA A 199 -0.68 14.60 6.68
N ILE A 200 0.07 15.12 5.71
CA ILE A 200 0.42 16.55 5.58
C ILE A 200 -0.82 17.39 5.29
N ALA A 201 -1.67 16.98 4.35
CA ALA A 201 -2.92 17.68 4.04
C ALA A 201 -3.85 17.77 5.26
N ALA A 202 -3.87 16.73 6.09
CA ALA A 202 -4.59 16.73 7.36
C ALA A 202 -3.90 17.55 8.47
N GLY A 203 -2.65 17.97 8.30
CA GLY A 203 -1.91 18.84 9.24
C GLY A 203 -1.12 18.10 10.32
N ASN A 204 -0.72 16.85 10.07
CA ASN A 204 0.03 16.03 11.02
C ASN A 204 1.54 16.20 10.87
N ALA A 205 2.28 15.93 11.94
CA ALA A 205 3.70 15.57 11.85
C ALA A 205 3.80 14.09 11.45
N VAL A 206 4.86 13.71 10.72
CA VAL A 206 4.94 12.40 10.07
C VAL A 206 6.33 11.78 10.21
N VAL A 207 6.36 10.49 10.54
CA VAL A 207 7.52 9.62 10.29
C VAL A 207 7.18 8.62 9.19
N LEU A 208 7.99 8.57 8.15
CA LEU A 208 7.95 7.55 7.11
C LEU A 208 9.04 6.51 7.39
N LYS A 209 8.66 5.24 7.48
CA LYS A 209 9.58 4.09 7.46
C LYS A 209 9.40 3.36 6.12
N PRO A 210 10.27 3.61 5.11
CA PRO A 210 10.23 2.89 3.85
C PRO A 210 10.72 1.46 4.01
N SER A 211 10.33 0.55 3.10
CA SER A 211 10.74 -0.85 3.20
C SER A 211 12.21 -1.04 2.83
N GLU A 212 12.95 -1.71 3.71
CA GLU A 212 14.34 -2.13 3.52
C GLU A 212 14.53 -3.15 2.38
N ILE A 213 13.44 -3.74 1.89
CA ILE A 213 13.45 -4.68 0.76
C ILE A 213 13.60 -3.94 -0.58
N ALA A 214 13.30 -2.64 -0.63
CA ALA A 214 13.55 -1.75 -1.76
C ALA A 214 14.57 -0.65 -1.35
N PRO A 215 15.86 -1.03 -1.17
CA PRO A 215 16.86 -0.17 -0.57
C PRO A 215 17.20 1.07 -1.41
N ALA A 216 17.19 1.00 -2.74
CA ALA A 216 17.47 2.16 -3.57
C ALA A 216 16.38 3.22 -3.42
N ALA A 217 15.11 2.81 -3.42
CA ALA A 217 13.97 3.69 -3.17
C ALA A 217 13.95 4.22 -1.74
N SER A 218 14.26 3.38 -0.74
CA SER A 218 14.38 3.78 0.67
C SER A 218 15.37 4.93 0.85
N SER A 219 16.59 4.75 0.33
CA SER A 219 17.67 5.74 0.48
C SER A 219 17.37 7.02 -0.29
N LEU A 220 16.78 6.89 -1.49
CA LEU A 220 16.34 8.05 -2.25
C LEU A 220 15.27 8.85 -1.49
N LEU A 221 14.26 8.19 -0.92
CA LEU A 221 13.20 8.86 -0.15
C LEU A 221 13.78 9.58 1.07
N ALA A 222 14.69 8.95 1.82
CA ALA A 222 15.35 9.58 2.96
C ALA A 222 16.07 10.87 2.56
N LYS A 223 16.85 10.81 1.48
CA LYS A 223 17.53 11.98 0.92
C LYS A 223 16.55 13.06 0.46
N LEU A 224 15.59 12.72 -0.38
CA LEU A 224 14.70 13.72 -0.99
C LEU A 224 13.78 14.37 0.02
N PHE A 225 13.25 13.64 1.00
CA PHE A 225 12.45 14.25 2.07
C PHE A 225 13.28 15.25 2.86
N SER A 226 14.56 14.93 3.11
CA SER A 226 15.47 15.84 3.80
C SER A 226 15.77 17.13 3.02
N GLU A 227 15.79 17.08 1.70
CA GLU A 227 16.08 18.22 0.83
C GLU A 227 14.85 19.11 0.58
N TYR A 228 13.66 18.53 0.53
CA TYR A 228 12.45 19.23 0.05
C TYR A 228 11.44 19.58 1.14
N LEU A 229 11.40 18.85 2.25
CA LEU A 229 10.35 18.95 3.26
C LEU A 229 10.86 19.50 4.59
N ASP A 230 9.93 19.92 5.45
CA ASP A 230 10.22 20.42 6.79
C ASP A 230 10.66 19.28 7.73
N ASN A 231 11.98 19.08 7.82
CA ASN A 231 12.61 18.05 8.66
C ASN A 231 12.30 18.17 10.15
N THR A 232 11.76 19.30 10.62
CA THR A 232 11.35 19.43 12.03
C THR A 232 10.03 18.69 12.32
N THR A 233 9.27 18.34 11.29
CA THR A 233 7.93 17.73 11.41
C THR A 233 7.72 16.53 10.49
N ILE A 234 8.57 16.32 9.48
CA ILE A 234 8.51 15.20 8.55
C ILE A 234 9.87 14.51 8.54
N ARG A 235 9.93 13.23 8.93
CA ARG A 235 11.19 12.48 9.04
C ARG A 235 11.08 11.14 8.32
N VAL A 236 12.20 10.69 7.76
CA VAL A 236 12.34 9.35 7.19
C VAL A 236 13.30 8.55 8.07
N ILE A 237 12.88 7.34 8.46
CA ILE A 237 13.69 6.41 9.24
C ILE A 237 13.84 5.15 8.41
N GLU A 238 15.03 4.97 7.84
CA GLU A 238 15.42 3.73 7.18
C GLU A 238 15.71 2.65 8.21
N GLY A 239 15.73 1.39 7.76
CA GLY A 239 16.06 0.25 8.61
C GLY A 239 15.04 -0.88 8.52
N GLY A 240 15.30 -1.96 9.22
CA GLY A 240 14.53 -3.19 9.17
C GLY A 240 13.57 -3.38 10.34
N VAL A 241 13.50 -4.63 10.80
CA VAL A 241 12.69 -5.04 11.97
C VAL A 241 13.10 -4.34 13.27
N PRO A 242 14.40 -4.17 13.60
CA PRO A 242 14.81 -3.50 14.85
C PRO A 242 14.27 -2.07 14.95
N GLU A 243 14.44 -1.27 13.90
CA GLU A 243 14.02 0.13 13.84
C GLU A 243 12.51 0.24 13.80
N THR A 244 11.84 -0.66 13.08
CA THR A 244 10.36 -0.74 13.11
C THR A 244 9.86 -1.05 14.51
N THR A 245 10.53 -1.94 15.25
CA THR A 245 10.17 -2.28 16.63
C THR A 245 10.38 -1.09 17.55
N ALA A 246 11.53 -0.40 17.45
CA ALA A 246 11.83 0.80 18.22
C ALA A 246 10.80 1.92 17.99
N LEU A 247 10.36 2.12 16.73
CA LEU A 247 9.29 3.04 16.38
C LEU A 247 7.95 2.60 16.99
N LEU A 248 7.57 1.33 16.89
CA LEU A 248 6.29 0.80 17.41
C LEU A 248 6.19 0.80 18.94
N ASP A 249 7.31 0.89 19.64
CA ASP A 249 7.35 1.06 21.09
C ASP A 249 7.03 2.50 21.53
N GLN A 250 7.02 3.46 20.61
CA GLN A 250 6.63 4.84 20.88
C GLN A 250 5.11 5.05 20.79
N LYS A 251 4.64 6.16 21.37
CA LYS A 251 3.24 6.60 21.26
C LYS A 251 3.03 7.39 19.97
N TRP A 252 2.11 6.90 19.13
CA TRP A 252 1.66 7.56 17.91
C TRP A 252 0.19 7.93 18.00
N ASP A 253 -0.21 8.97 17.29
CA ASP A 253 -1.61 9.40 17.22
C ASP A 253 -2.35 8.69 16.07
N LYS A 254 -1.60 8.15 15.09
CA LYS A 254 -2.08 7.18 14.09
C LYS A 254 -0.92 6.38 13.52
N ILE A 255 -1.18 5.12 13.18
CA ILE A 255 -0.25 4.30 12.38
C ILE A 255 -0.93 3.91 11.07
N PHE A 256 -0.24 4.11 9.95
CA PHE A 256 -0.62 3.64 8.64
C PHE A 256 0.39 2.60 8.18
N PHE A 257 -0.09 1.41 7.86
CA PHE A 257 0.77 0.32 7.42
C PHE A 257 0.23 -0.30 6.14
N THR A 258 1.12 -0.45 5.16
CA THR A 258 0.88 -1.29 3.99
C THR A 258 1.80 -2.51 4.05
N GLY A 259 1.25 -3.71 3.89
CA GLY A 259 2.06 -4.93 3.80
C GLY A 259 1.33 -6.22 4.13
N GLY A 260 2.08 -7.19 4.67
CA GLY A 260 1.56 -8.53 4.94
C GLY A 260 0.77 -8.64 6.25
N ALA A 261 -0.30 -9.44 6.25
CA ALA A 261 -1.16 -9.66 7.42
C ALA A 261 -0.43 -10.16 8.68
N ARG A 262 0.69 -10.89 8.51
CA ARG A 262 1.53 -11.32 9.63
C ARG A 262 2.13 -10.13 10.39
N VAL A 263 2.70 -9.17 9.67
CA VAL A 263 3.31 -7.97 10.26
C VAL A 263 2.21 -7.01 10.75
N ALA A 264 1.10 -6.93 10.04
CA ALA A 264 -0.05 -6.12 10.46
C ALA A 264 -0.57 -6.49 11.87
N ARG A 265 -0.59 -7.79 12.21
CA ARG A 265 -0.97 -8.25 13.56
C ARG A 265 0.01 -7.77 14.63
N ILE A 266 1.31 -7.74 14.32
CA ILE A 266 2.34 -7.21 15.23
C ILE A 266 2.12 -5.71 15.45
N ILE A 267 1.90 -4.96 14.36
CA ILE A 267 1.64 -3.52 14.40
C ILE A 267 0.38 -3.22 15.20
N MET A 268 -0.72 -3.92 14.94
CA MET A 268 -1.98 -3.73 15.67
C MET A 268 -1.83 -4.06 17.16
N ALA A 269 -1.08 -5.11 17.51
CA ALA A 269 -0.78 -5.45 18.90
C ALA A 269 0.05 -4.36 19.60
N ALA A 270 1.05 -3.79 18.91
CA ALA A 270 1.84 -2.68 19.43
C ALA A 270 1.01 -1.41 19.61
N ALA A 271 0.19 -1.07 18.61
CA ALA A 271 -0.71 0.08 18.62
C ALA A 271 -1.74 0.02 19.76
N ALA A 272 -2.24 -1.18 20.08
CA ALA A 272 -3.21 -1.39 21.14
C ALA A 272 -2.69 -0.97 22.54
N ARG A 273 -1.38 -1.01 22.78
CA ARG A 273 -0.77 -0.57 24.05
C ARG A 273 -1.02 0.92 24.35
N ASN A 274 -1.14 1.73 23.29
CA ASN A 274 -1.34 3.17 23.36
C ASN A 274 -2.73 3.61 22.89
N LEU A 275 -3.63 2.67 22.60
CA LEU A 275 -4.94 2.91 21.96
C LEU A 275 -4.80 3.69 20.64
N THR A 276 -3.70 3.49 19.92
CA THR A 276 -3.43 4.17 18.66
C THR A 276 -4.32 3.61 17.55
N PRO A 277 -5.10 4.44 16.83
CA PRO A 277 -5.86 3.99 15.68
C PRO A 277 -4.93 3.60 14.52
N VAL A 278 -5.29 2.53 13.81
CA VAL A 278 -4.50 2.00 12.69
C VAL A 278 -5.28 2.02 11.38
N VAL A 279 -4.56 2.19 10.27
CA VAL A 279 -5.00 1.81 8.92
C VAL A 279 -4.07 0.72 8.44
N LEU A 280 -4.66 -0.41 8.04
CA LEU A 280 -3.93 -1.61 7.62
C LEU A 280 -4.33 -1.93 6.17
N GLU A 281 -3.49 -1.55 5.22
CA GLU A 281 -3.63 -1.87 3.80
C GLU A 281 -2.93 -3.21 3.52
N LEU A 282 -3.73 -4.27 3.45
CA LEU A 282 -3.23 -5.65 3.39
C LEU A 282 -3.51 -6.29 2.03
N GLY A 283 -2.91 -7.47 1.84
CA GLY A 283 -3.20 -8.32 0.68
C GLY A 283 -4.29 -9.35 0.93
N GLY A 284 -4.56 -10.11 -0.13
CA GLY A 284 -5.40 -11.29 -0.15
C GLY A 284 -5.24 -12.01 -1.48
N LYS A 285 -6.14 -12.94 -1.79
CA LYS A 285 -6.21 -13.57 -3.11
C LYS A 285 -7.38 -12.95 -3.88
N CYS A 286 -7.10 -12.01 -4.77
CA CYS A 286 -8.13 -11.35 -5.57
C CYS A 286 -8.57 -12.25 -6.75
N PRO A 287 -9.81 -12.75 -6.79
CA PRO A 287 -10.32 -13.52 -7.92
C PRO A 287 -10.67 -12.62 -9.10
N ALA A 288 -10.43 -13.11 -10.32
CA ALA A 288 -11.08 -12.63 -11.53
C ALA A 288 -12.13 -13.66 -11.98
N LEU A 289 -13.42 -13.34 -11.85
CA LEU A 289 -14.51 -14.16 -12.38
C LEU A 289 -14.72 -13.80 -13.85
N VAL A 290 -14.60 -14.80 -14.74
CA VAL A 290 -14.77 -14.65 -16.19
C VAL A 290 -15.89 -15.55 -16.64
N ASP A 291 -17.03 -14.94 -17.00
CA ASP A 291 -18.16 -15.65 -17.60
C ASP A 291 -17.91 -15.93 -19.09
N SER A 292 -18.68 -16.86 -19.65
CA SER A 292 -18.65 -17.22 -21.06
C SER A 292 -19.22 -16.16 -22.01
N ASP A 293 -20.07 -15.26 -21.51
CA ASP A 293 -20.67 -14.15 -22.26
C ASP A 293 -19.86 -12.84 -22.06
N VAL A 294 -18.59 -12.88 -22.45
CA VAL A 294 -17.70 -11.71 -22.36
C VAL A 294 -16.94 -11.51 -23.67
N ASN A 295 -16.47 -10.28 -23.90
CA ASN A 295 -15.46 -10.05 -24.90
C ASN A 295 -14.14 -10.68 -24.44
N LEU A 296 -13.86 -11.89 -24.95
CA LEU A 296 -12.75 -12.73 -24.51
C LEU A 296 -11.39 -12.04 -24.62
N GLN A 297 -11.13 -11.36 -25.75
CA GLN A 297 -9.84 -10.70 -25.97
C GLN A 297 -9.63 -9.50 -25.03
N VAL A 298 -10.70 -8.72 -24.79
CA VAL A 298 -10.64 -7.63 -23.82
C VAL A 298 -10.44 -8.16 -22.40
N ALA A 299 -11.11 -9.26 -22.03
CA ALA A 299 -10.93 -9.90 -20.73
C ALA A 299 -9.50 -10.39 -20.54
N ALA A 300 -8.95 -11.11 -21.53
CA ALA A 300 -7.57 -11.61 -21.51
C ALA A 300 -6.55 -10.47 -21.33
N ARG A 301 -6.61 -9.41 -22.15
CA ARG A 301 -5.70 -8.26 -22.02
C ARG A 301 -5.79 -7.57 -20.66
N ARG A 302 -7.00 -7.42 -20.11
CA ARG A 302 -7.20 -6.80 -18.78
C ARG A 302 -6.66 -7.67 -17.64
N ILE A 303 -6.83 -8.98 -17.74
CA ILE A 303 -6.23 -9.94 -16.79
C ILE A 303 -4.70 -9.84 -16.88
N ILE A 304 -4.15 -9.79 -18.09
CA ILE A 304 -2.70 -9.68 -18.29
C ILE A 304 -2.16 -8.38 -17.70
N ALA A 305 -2.83 -7.26 -17.97
CA ALA A 305 -2.47 -5.97 -17.40
C ALA A 305 -2.50 -5.99 -15.85
N GLY A 306 -3.54 -6.59 -15.26
CA GLY A 306 -3.70 -6.68 -13.81
C GLY A 306 -2.84 -7.75 -13.12
N LYS A 307 -2.23 -8.67 -13.88
CA LYS A 307 -1.37 -9.73 -13.35
C LYS A 307 0.10 -9.52 -13.67
N TRP A 308 0.49 -9.49 -14.94
CA TRP A 308 1.91 -9.51 -15.31
C TRP A 308 2.45 -8.12 -15.62
N ALA A 309 1.69 -7.27 -16.34
CA ALA A 309 2.15 -5.91 -16.65
C ALA A 309 2.18 -4.99 -15.42
N CYS A 310 1.55 -5.39 -14.32
CA CYS A 310 1.60 -4.69 -13.04
C CYS A 310 2.61 -5.39 -12.13
N ASN A 311 3.85 -4.92 -12.20
CA ASN A 311 4.97 -5.28 -11.33
C ASN A 311 5.22 -6.80 -11.24
N SER A 312 5.07 -7.50 -12.36
CA SER A 312 5.21 -8.96 -12.44
C SER A 312 4.33 -9.72 -11.43
N GLY A 313 3.16 -9.17 -11.10
CA GLY A 313 2.18 -9.75 -10.21
C GLY A 313 2.43 -9.49 -8.73
N GLN A 314 3.41 -8.66 -8.41
CA GLN A 314 3.72 -8.22 -7.05
C GLN A 314 2.81 -7.04 -6.67
N ALA A 315 1.50 -7.25 -6.71
CA ALA A 315 0.49 -6.22 -6.43
C ALA A 315 -0.64 -6.77 -5.55
N CYS A 316 -0.98 -6.06 -4.47
CA CYS A 316 -2.01 -6.48 -3.51
C CYS A 316 -3.41 -6.61 -4.13
N ILE A 317 -3.70 -5.78 -5.14
CA ILE A 317 -4.96 -5.76 -5.90
C ILE A 317 -4.85 -6.52 -7.25
N GLY A 318 -3.69 -7.14 -7.52
CA GLY A 318 -3.45 -7.86 -8.76
C GLY A 318 -4.28 -9.14 -8.85
N VAL A 319 -4.51 -9.63 -10.07
CA VAL A 319 -5.27 -10.88 -10.26
C VAL A 319 -4.48 -12.05 -9.69
N ASP A 320 -4.98 -12.66 -8.62
CA ASP A 320 -4.32 -13.79 -7.99
C ASP A 320 -4.68 -15.11 -8.69
N TYR A 321 -5.98 -15.32 -8.91
CA TYR A 321 -6.51 -16.50 -9.62
C TYR A 321 -7.74 -16.16 -10.44
N VAL A 322 -8.02 -16.99 -11.45
CA VAL A 322 -9.18 -16.85 -12.33
C VAL A 322 -10.20 -17.94 -12.01
N ILE A 323 -11.48 -17.57 -11.98
CA ILE A 323 -12.61 -18.49 -11.89
C ILE A 323 -13.40 -18.39 -13.19
N THR A 324 -13.65 -19.52 -13.85
CA THR A 324 -14.46 -19.59 -15.08
C THR A 324 -15.14 -20.95 -15.18
N THR A 325 -16.05 -21.11 -16.14
CA THR A 325 -16.71 -22.40 -16.39
C THR A 325 -15.76 -23.37 -17.10
N LYS A 326 -15.97 -24.68 -16.88
CA LYS A 326 -15.12 -25.74 -17.43
C LYS A 326 -14.98 -25.65 -18.95
N ASP A 327 -16.08 -25.40 -19.65
CA ASP A 327 -16.13 -25.37 -21.12
C ASP A 327 -15.51 -24.09 -21.71
N PHE A 328 -15.38 -23.03 -20.91
CA PHE A 328 -14.77 -21.77 -21.34
C PHE A 328 -13.27 -21.68 -21.01
N ALA A 329 -12.78 -22.51 -20.09
CA ALA A 329 -11.40 -22.47 -19.62
C ALA A 329 -10.36 -22.60 -20.75
N SER A 330 -10.56 -23.51 -21.70
CA SER A 330 -9.63 -23.69 -22.84
C SER A 330 -9.56 -22.44 -23.71
N LYS A 331 -10.72 -21.86 -24.08
CA LYS A 331 -10.81 -20.63 -24.87
C LYS A 331 -10.09 -19.47 -24.18
N LEU A 332 -10.28 -19.33 -22.87
CA LEU A 332 -9.62 -18.30 -22.09
C LEU A 332 -8.10 -18.49 -22.01
N ILE A 333 -7.63 -19.72 -21.79
CA ILE A 333 -6.21 -20.05 -21.77
C ILE A 333 -5.56 -19.69 -23.11
N ASP A 334 -6.18 -20.06 -24.23
CA ASP A 334 -5.60 -19.81 -25.55
C ASP A 334 -5.54 -18.30 -25.87
N ALA A 335 -6.59 -17.54 -25.51
CA ALA A 335 -6.55 -16.08 -25.63
C ALA A 335 -5.45 -15.45 -24.77
N LEU A 336 -5.28 -15.92 -23.52
CA LEU A 336 -4.20 -15.44 -22.64
C LEU A 336 -2.82 -15.71 -23.22
N LYS A 337 -2.59 -16.88 -23.82
CA LYS A 337 -1.30 -17.21 -24.47
C LYS A 337 -0.97 -16.24 -25.60
N THR A 338 -1.93 -16.01 -26.51
CA THR A 338 -1.74 -15.11 -27.66
C THR A 338 -1.48 -13.68 -27.20
N GLU A 339 -2.25 -13.19 -26.24
CA GLU A 339 -2.10 -11.82 -25.73
C GLU A 339 -0.83 -11.65 -24.89
N LEU A 340 -0.36 -12.68 -24.17
CA LEU A 340 0.92 -12.63 -23.44
C LEU A 340 2.11 -12.46 -24.40
N GLU A 341 2.11 -13.19 -25.52
CA GLU A 341 3.14 -13.03 -26.55
C GLU A 341 3.07 -11.63 -27.19
N THR A 342 1.88 -11.06 -27.33
CA THR A 342 1.70 -9.69 -27.83
C THR A 342 2.26 -8.65 -26.85
N PHE A 343 2.11 -8.87 -25.54
CA PHE A 343 2.60 -7.95 -24.51
C PHE A 343 4.10 -8.03 -24.30
N PHE A 344 4.67 -9.24 -24.27
CA PHE A 344 6.05 -9.46 -23.78
C PHE A 344 6.95 -10.15 -24.80
N GLY A 345 6.45 -10.41 -26.02
CA GLY A 345 7.16 -11.16 -27.04
C GLY A 345 7.20 -12.67 -26.77
N GLN A 346 7.81 -13.41 -27.70
CA GLN A 346 7.96 -14.88 -27.60
C GLN A 346 8.81 -15.32 -26.40
N ASN A 347 9.78 -14.48 -26.00
CA ASN A 347 10.63 -14.72 -24.84
C ASN A 347 10.42 -13.64 -23.78
N ALA A 348 9.39 -13.82 -22.95
CA ALA A 348 9.05 -12.88 -21.88
C ALA A 348 10.21 -12.61 -20.89
N LEU A 349 11.18 -13.52 -20.74
CA LEU A 349 12.35 -13.32 -19.87
C LEU A 349 13.31 -12.23 -20.38
N GLU A 350 13.29 -11.98 -21.70
CA GLU A 350 14.07 -10.94 -22.38
C GLU A 350 13.25 -9.66 -22.59
N SER A 351 11.97 -9.66 -22.22
CA SER A 351 11.12 -8.47 -22.32
C SER A 351 11.66 -7.33 -21.45
N LYS A 352 11.70 -6.15 -22.05
CA LYS A 352 12.04 -4.88 -21.40
C LYS A 352 10.83 -4.23 -20.73
N ASP A 353 9.63 -4.78 -20.95
CA ASP A 353 8.35 -4.25 -20.47
C ASP A 353 7.82 -5.04 -19.26
N LEU A 354 8.69 -5.83 -18.62
CA LEU A 354 8.34 -6.67 -17.48
C LEU A 354 9.29 -6.39 -16.32
N SER A 355 8.72 -6.15 -15.13
CA SER A 355 9.48 -6.03 -13.88
C SER A 355 10.10 -7.38 -13.45
N ARG A 356 10.95 -7.40 -12.42
CA ARG A 356 11.56 -8.60 -11.85
C ARG A 356 11.12 -8.83 -10.41
N ILE A 357 11.37 -10.05 -9.92
CA ILE A 357 11.00 -10.43 -8.56
C ILE A 357 12.00 -9.79 -7.60
N VAL A 358 11.50 -9.06 -6.61
CA VAL A 358 12.29 -8.13 -5.79
C VAL A 358 13.57 -8.68 -5.17
N ASN A 359 13.62 -9.99 -4.85
CA ASN A 359 14.84 -10.62 -4.32
C ASN A 359 14.77 -12.16 -4.39
N SER A 360 15.90 -12.80 -4.07
CA SER A 360 16.05 -14.27 -4.06
C SER A 360 15.09 -14.97 -3.12
N PHE A 361 14.72 -14.35 -2.00
CA PHE A 361 13.77 -14.95 -1.05
C PHE A 361 12.38 -15.08 -1.69
N HIS A 362 11.86 -14.01 -2.29
CA HIS A 362 10.56 -14.03 -2.97
C HIS A 362 10.60 -14.87 -4.25
N PHE A 363 11.72 -14.91 -4.95
CA PHE A 363 11.94 -15.78 -6.11
C PHE A 363 11.83 -17.25 -5.73
N LYS A 364 12.61 -17.72 -4.74
CA LYS A 364 12.59 -19.12 -4.26
C LYS A 364 11.23 -19.54 -3.74
N ARG A 365 10.50 -18.63 -3.10
CA ARG A 365 9.11 -18.88 -2.69
C ARG A 365 8.21 -19.19 -3.90
N LEU A 366 8.29 -18.39 -4.96
CA LEU A 366 7.50 -18.61 -6.18
C LEU A 366 7.95 -19.85 -6.94
N GLU A 367 9.25 -20.10 -7.03
CA GLU A 367 9.83 -21.32 -7.60
C GLU A 367 9.30 -22.57 -6.89
N SER A 368 9.29 -22.55 -5.55
CA SER A 368 8.75 -23.67 -4.76
C SER A 368 7.28 -23.93 -5.05
N MET A 369 6.47 -22.88 -5.31
CA MET A 369 5.06 -23.05 -5.67
C MET A 369 4.89 -23.66 -7.06
N LEU A 370 5.76 -23.33 -8.02
CA LEU A 370 5.75 -23.94 -9.35
C LEU A 370 6.13 -25.42 -9.31
N LYS A 371 7.04 -25.80 -8.40
CA LYS A 371 7.51 -27.18 -8.21
C LYS A 371 6.58 -28.04 -7.34
N GLU A 372 5.54 -27.46 -6.75
CA GLU A 372 4.63 -28.18 -5.87
C GLU A 372 3.90 -29.32 -6.63
N ASN A 373 3.79 -30.49 -5.98
CA ASN A 373 3.09 -31.64 -6.52
C ASN A 373 1.62 -31.29 -6.80
N GLY A 374 1.17 -31.47 -8.05
CA GLY A 374 -0.17 -31.08 -8.48
C GLY A 374 -0.26 -29.70 -9.13
N VAL A 375 0.80 -28.89 -9.07
CA VAL A 375 0.98 -27.66 -9.87
C VAL A 375 1.86 -27.94 -11.08
N ALA A 376 3.04 -28.55 -10.87
CA ALA A 376 4.03 -28.76 -11.93
C ALA A 376 3.47 -29.51 -13.15
N ASN A 377 2.63 -30.51 -12.92
CA ASN A 377 1.97 -31.31 -13.97
C ASN A 377 0.74 -30.63 -14.60
N LYS A 378 0.36 -29.44 -14.14
CA LYS A 378 -0.79 -28.66 -14.63
C LYS A 378 -0.39 -27.32 -15.24
N ILE A 379 0.91 -27.07 -15.42
CA ILE A 379 1.38 -25.86 -16.12
C ILE A 379 1.02 -25.99 -17.61
N VAL A 380 0.09 -25.15 -18.07
CA VAL A 380 -0.40 -25.13 -19.46
C VAL A 380 0.29 -24.10 -20.36
N HIS A 381 1.05 -23.18 -19.76
CA HIS A 381 1.84 -22.15 -20.44
C HIS A 381 2.88 -21.55 -19.48
N GLY A 382 4.04 -21.12 -20.00
CA GLY A 382 5.10 -20.53 -19.19
C GLY A 382 5.85 -21.57 -18.34
N GLY A 383 6.14 -21.24 -17.07
CA GLY A 383 6.86 -22.11 -16.13
C GLY A 383 8.39 -22.02 -16.19
N ARG A 384 8.94 -21.24 -17.12
CA ARG A 384 10.37 -20.91 -17.16
C ARG A 384 10.72 -19.93 -16.04
N ILE A 385 11.88 -20.11 -15.44
CA ILE A 385 12.42 -19.27 -14.36
C ILE A 385 13.90 -18.98 -14.63
N THR A 386 14.38 -17.83 -14.18
CA THR A 386 15.81 -17.47 -14.13
C THR A 386 16.03 -16.56 -12.94
N GLU A 387 17.07 -16.82 -12.15
CA GLU A 387 17.50 -15.99 -11.03
C GLU A 387 18.56 -14.96 -11.47
N ASP A 388 19.04 -15.01 -12.72
CA ASP A 388 20.21 -14.25 -13.20
C ASP A 388 19.96 -12.73 -13.25
N LYS A 389 18.69 -12.32 -13.17
CA LYS A 389 18.21 -10.93 -13.27
C LYS A 389 17.08 -10.69 -12.28
N LEU A 390 17.42 -10.65 -10.99
CA LEU A 390 16.52 -10.18 -9.93
C LEU A 390 16.57 -8.67 -9.80
#